data_AF-A0A7W1XQN5-F1
#
_entry.id   AF-A0A7W1XQN5-F1
#
_cell.length_a   1.000
_cell.length_b   1.000
_cell.length_c   1.000
_cell.angle_alpha   90.00
_cell.angle_beta   90.00
_cell.angle_gamma   90.00
#
_symmetry.space_group_name_H-M   'P 1'
#
loop_
_entity.id
_entity.type
_entity.pdbx_description
1 polymer ?
#
loop_
_entity_poly.entity_id
_entity_poly.type
_entity_poly.pdbx_seq_one_letter_code
_entity_poly.pdbx_strand_id
1 'polypeptide(L)'
;MENVKDLKHTLSYIHSELNRIETMAGTLSSIEREHYNKLTNFGHRELVDIAVEEQNAARQLGSIKQMCSAMAQKVEGIKNAIDRGELGESANRAEIH
;
A
#
# COMPACT_ATOMS: atom_id res chain seq x y z
N MET A 1 -9.48 2.84 -28.44
CA MET A 1 -8.25 2.25 -27.85
C MET A 1 -7.43 3.25 -27.03
N GLU A 2 -7.56 4.57 -27.23
CA GLU A 2 -6.83 5.59 -26.45
C GLU A 2 -7.18 5.57 -24.95
N ASN A 3 -8.46 5.53 -24.60
CA ASN A 3 -8.92 5.40 -23.20
C ASN A 3 -8.35 4.20 -22.43
N VAL A 4 -8.12 3.07 -23.12
CA VAL A 4 -7.55 1.85 -22.49
C VAL A 4 -6.06 2.03 -22.22
N LYS A 5 -5.35 2.74 -23.12
CA LYS A 5 -3.94 3.06 -22.95
C LYS A 5 -3.74 4.05 -21.79
N ASP A 6 -4.60 5.05 -21.69
CA ASP A 6 -4.57 6.03 -20.60
C ASP A 6 -4.88 5.35 -19.26
N LEU A 7 -5.89 4.48 -19.21
CA LEU A 7 -6.19 3.68 -18.03
C LEU A 7 -4.99 2.82 -17.58
N LYS A 8 -4.30 2.15 -18.51
CA LYS A 8 -3.09 1.38 -18.18
C LYS A 8 -1.98 2.26 -17.62
N HIS A 9 -1.81 3.47 -18.16
CA HIS A 9 -0.83 4.42 -17.65
C HIS A 9 -1.16 4.85 -16.23
N THR A 10 -2.42 5.22 -15.98
CA THR A 10 -2.91 5.58 -14.63
C THR A 10 -2.73 4.42 -13.65
N LEU A 11 -3.08 3.19 -14.01
CA LEU A 11 -2.89 2.02 -13.15
C LEU A 11 -1.42 1.74 -12.86
N SER A 12 -0.54 1.92 -13.85
CA SER A 12 0.91 1.77 -13.66
C SER A 12 1.47 2.82 -12.70
N TYR A 13 1.00 4.07 -12.82
CA TYR A 13 1.35 5.14 -11.89
C TYR A 13 0.86 4.83 -10.47
N ILE A 14 -0.41 4.46 -10.29
CA ILE A 14 -0.98 4.08 -8.98
C ILE A 14 -0.19 2.93 -8.36
N HIS A 15 0.14 1.89 -9.13
CA HIS A 15 0.94 0.76 -8.65
C HIS A 15 2.32 1.21 -8.12
N SER A 16 3.00 2.10 -8.85
CA SER A 16 4.28 2.68 -8.43
C SER A 16 4.15 3.46 -7.12
N GLU A 17 3.14 4.32 -7.00
CA GLU A 17 2.94 5.11 -5.78
C GLU A 17 2.55 4.24 -4.57
N LEU A 18 1.75 3.19 -4.78
CA LEU A 18 1.44 2.21 -3.73
C LEU A 18 2.71 1.52 -3.20
N ASN A 19 3.62 1.11 -4.08
CA ASN A 19 4.90 0.51 -3.67
C ASN A 19 5.82 1.50 -2.94
N ARG A 20 5.80 2.78 -3.34
CA ARG A 20 6.55 3.84 -2.64
C ARG A 20 6.02 4.04 -1.23
N ILE A 21 4.69 4.14 -1.07
CA ILE A 21 4.05 4.29 0.25
C ILE A 21 4.29 3.03 1.10
N GLU A 22 4.20 1.83 0.52
CA GLU A 22 4.52 0.57 1.21
C GLU A 22 5.93 0.62 1.79
N THR A 23 6.91 1.02 0.98
CA THR A 23 8.31 1.13 1.40
C THR A 23 8.47 2.14 2.52
N MET A 24 7.88 3.33 2.39
CA MET A 24 7.94 4.38 3.43
C MET A 24 7.32 3.90 4.74
N ALA A 25 6.14 3.27 4.68
CA ALA A 25 5.46 2.73 5.85
C ALA A 25 6.28 1.62 6.53
N GLY A 26 6.94 0.75 5.76
CA GLY A 26 7.84 -0.27 6.29
C GLY A 26 9.07 0.31 6.99
N THR A 27 9.70 1.32 6.40
CA THR A 27 10.85 2.03 6.99
C THR A 27 10.46 2.72 8.29
N LEU A 28 9.38 3.51 8.28
CA LEU A 28 8.91 4.21 9.47
C LEU A 28 8.48 3.24 10.57
N SER A 29 7.79 2.14 10.23
CA SER A 29 7.41 1.11 11.20
C SER A 29 8.63 0.51 11.93
N SER A 30 9.74 0.35 11.20
CA SER A 30 11.00 -0.15 11.76
C SER A 30 11.67 0.87 12.68
N ILE A 31 11.63 2.16 12.29
CA ILE A 31 12.14 3.28 13.09
C ILE A 31 11.37 3.40 14.42
N GLU A 32 10.03 3.42 14.40
CA GLU A 32 9.25 3.56 15.64
C GLU A 32 9.42 2.33 16.55
N ARG A 33 9.65 1.14 15.98
CA ARG A 33 9.99 -0.04 16.77
C ARG A 33 11.37 0.11 17.44
N GLU A 34 12.33 0.76 16.79
CA GLU A 34 13.61 1.10 17.40
C GLU A 34 13.46 2.14 18.50
N HIS A 35 12.63 3.18 18.30
CA HIS A 35 12.31 4.18 19.31
C HIS A 35 11.65 3.54 20.54
N TYR A 36 10.65 2.68 20.35
CA TYR A 36 10.04 1.89 21.43
C TYR A 36 11.09 1.15 22.25
N ASN A 37 11.97 0.38 21.58
CA ASN A 37 12.98 -0.40 22.27
C ASN A 37 13.93 0.50 23.08
N LYS A 38 14.39 1.62 22.50
CA LYS A 38 15.24 2.59 23.20
C LYS A 38 14.55 3.13 24.45
N LEU A 39 13.32 3.62 24.32
CA LEU A 39 12.56 4.21 25.42
C LEU A 39 12.31 3.21 26.55
N THR A 40 11.99 1.96 26.24
CA THR A 40 11.79 0.91 27.26
C THR A 40 13.08 0.50 27.99
N ASN A 41 14.24 0.67 27.37
CA ASN A 41 15.53 0.30 27.96
C ASN A 41 16.06 1.33 28.97
N PHE A 42 15.58 2.57 28.94
CA PHE A 42 16.06 3.62 29.85
C PHE A 42 15.49 3.52 31.28
N GLY A 43 14.49 2.66 31.54
CA GLY A 43 13.96 2.41 32.89
C GLY A 43 13.25 3.59 33.56
N HIS A 44 13.16 4.74 32.89
CA HIS A 44 12.43 5.91 33.35
C HIS A 44 10.94 5.71 33.10
N ARG A 45 10.16 5.70 34.19
CA ARG A 45 8.71 5.52 34.16
C ARG A 45 8.00 6.59 33.34
N GLU A 46 8.58 7.79 33.25
CA GLU A 46 8.10 8.92 32.46
C GLU A 46 8.18 8.70 30.94
N LEU A 47 9.02 7.76 30.47
CA LEU A 47 9.16 7.44 29.05
C LEU A 47 8.22 6.31 28.59
N VAL A 48 7.48 5.69 29.51
CA VAL A 48 6.62 4.53 29.20
C VAL A 48 5.48 4.91 28.29
N ASP A 49 4.82 6.05 28.53
CA ASP A 49 3.69 6.50 27.71
C ASP A 49 4.15 6.79 26.27
N ILE A 50 5.30 7.46 26.10
CA ILE A 50 5.91 7.71 24.80
C ILE A 50 6.25 6.37 24.12
N ALA A 51 6.83 5.41 24.84
CA ALA A 51 7.12 4.10 24.26
C ALA A 51 5.84 3.42 23.74
N VAL A 52 4.74 3.48 24.48
CA VAL A 52 3.45 2.92 24.03
C VAL A 52 2.96 3.62 22.75
N GLU A 53 3.11 4.94 22.65
CA GLU A 53 2.81 5.69 21.43
C GLU A 53 3.66 5.22 20.24
N GLU A 54 4.97 5.05 20.42
CA GLU A 54 5.88 4.56 19.37
C GLU A 54 5.52 3.13 18.92
N GLN A 55 5.19 2.26 19.87
CA GLN A 55 4.75 0.90 19.55
C GLN A 55 3.44 0.91 18.74
N ASN A 56 2.51 1.81 19.07
CA ASN A 56 1.25 1.95 18.35
C ASN A 56 1.47 2.52 16.94
N ALA A 57 2.32 3.53 16.80
CA ALA A 57 2.72 4.08 15.50
C ALA A 57 3.36 2.99 14.62
N ALA A 58 4.28 2.19 15.17
CA ALA A 58 4.90 1.07 14.47
C ALA A 58 3.86 0.07 13.93
N ARG A 59 2.84 -0.27 14.72
CA ARG A 59 1.75 -1.18 14.32
C ARG A 59 0.86 -0.59 13.23
N GLN A 60 0.52 0.69 13.34
CA GLN A 60 -0.31 1.38 12.35
C GLN A 60 0.43 1.46 11.00
N LEU A 61 1.71 1.83 11.01
CA LEU A 61 2.56 1.86 9.82
C LEU A 61 2.73 0.47 9.21
N GLY A 62 2.88 -0.57 10.03
CA GLY A 62 2.87 -1.96 9.57
C GLY A 62 1.55 -2.34 8.87
N SER A 63 0.41 -1.85 9.36
CA SER A 63 -0.90 -2.07 8.74
C SER A 63 -1.03 -1.31 7.42
N ILE A 64 -0.56 -0.07 7.35
CA ILE A 64 -0.51 0.73 6.11
C ILE A 64 0.33 0.03 5.04
N LYS A 65 1.50 -0.50 5.42
CA LYS A 65 2.34 -1.30 4.53
C LYS A 65 1.54 -2.46 3.90
N GLN A 66 0.84 -3.25 4.72
CA GLN A 66 0.04 -4.38 4.22
C GLN A 66 -1.10 -3.93 3.31
N MET A 67 -1.77 -2.82 3.63
CA MET A 67 -2.82 -2.25 2.78
C MET A 67 -2.26 -1.83 1.41
N CYS A 68 -1.11 -1.16 1.37
CA CYS A 68 -0.45 -0.77 0.12
C CYS A 68 -0.09 -1.98 -0.73
N SER A 69 0.47 -3.03 -0.12
CA SER A 69 0.83 -4.27 -0.82
C SER A 69 -0.41 -4.97 -1.42
N ALA A 70 -1.48 -5.09 -0.64
CA ALA A 70 -2.74 -5.68 -1.11
C ALA A 70 -3.38 -4.87 -2.25
N MET A 71 -3.33 -3.53 -2.17
CA MET A 71 -3.82 -2.67 -3.24
C MET A 71 -2.97 -2.79 -4.50
N ALA A 72 -1.63 -2.87 -4.38
CA ALA A 72 -0.73 -3.05 -5.50
C ALA A 72 -1.04 -4.37 -6.24
N GLN A 73 -1.25 -5.47 -5.50
CA GLN A 73 -1.67 -6.75 -6.08
C GLN A 73 -3.00 -6.65 -6.83
N LYS A 74 -3.98 -5.93 -6.29
CA LYS A 74 -5.27 -5.70 -6.98
C LYS A 74 -5.09 -4.89 -8.27
N VAL A 75 -4.30 -3.83 -8.23
CA VAL A 75 -4.01 -3.00 -9.41
C VAL A 75 -3.30 -3.81 -10.49
N GLU A 76 -2.35 -4.65 -10.10
CA GLU A 76 -1.66 -5.57 -11.02
C GLU A 76 -2.63 -6.59 -11.63
N GLY A 77 -3.56 -7.13 -10.85
CA GLY A 77 -4.64 -7.98 -11.35
C GLY A 77 -5.50 -7.30 -12.42
N ILE A 78 -5.86 -6.03 -12.21
CA ILE A 78 -6.63 -5.24 -13.19
C ILE A 78 -5.81 -5.02 -14.46
N LYS A 79 -4.55 -4.61 -14.35
CA LYS A 79 -3.66 -4.42 -15.51
C LYS A 79 -3.59 -5.67 -16.36
N ASN A 80 -3.36 -6.82 -15.72
CA ASN A 80 -3.29 -8.12 -16.38
C ASN A 80 -4.62 -8.52 -17.07
N ALA A 81 -5.77 -8.20 -16.47
CA ALA A 81 -7.07 -8.42 -17.09
C ALA A 81 -7.28 -7.55 -18.35
N ILE A 82 -6.80 -6.30 -18.33
CA ILE A 82 -6.81 -5.44 -19.53
C ILE A 82 -5.87 -6.01 -20.60
N ASP A 83 -4.68 -6.50 -20.23
CA ASP A 83 -3.74 -7.11 -21.18
C ASP A 83 -4.30 -8.36 -21.85
N ARG A 84 -5.10 -9.16 -21.13
CA ARG A 84 -5.80 -10.34 -21.67
C ARG A 84 -7.07 -10.02 -22.47
N GLY A 85 -7.50 -8.76 -22.52
CA GLY A 85 -8.71 -8.34 -23.25
C GLY A 85 -10.04 -8.63 -22.54
N GLU A 86 -10.01 -9.17 -21.31
CA GLU A 86 -11.19 -9.60 -20.54
C GLU A 86 -12.14 -8.43 -20.20
N LEU A 87 -11.60 -7.21 -20.11
CA LEU A 87 -12.37 -5.99 -19.87
C LEU A 87 -12.96 -5.38 -21.16
N GLY A 88 -12.49 -5.78 -22.35
CA GLY A 88 -12.98 -5.30 -23.64
C GLY A 88 -14.19 -6.08 -24.18
N GLU A 89 -14.29 -7.39 -23.89
CA GLU A 89 -15.38 -8.25 -24.39
C GLU A 89 -16.73 -7.94 -23.72
N SER A 90 -16.72 -7.50 -22.46
CA SER A 90 -17.95 -7.16 -21.72
C SER A 90 -18.65 -5.93 -22.28
N ALA A 91 -17.92 -4.95 -22.83
CA ALA A 91 -18.49 -3.77 -23.45
C ALA A 91 -19.11 -4.09 -24.83
N ASN A 92 -18.44 -4.90 -25.65
CA ASN A 92 -18.95 -5.31 -26.97
C ASN A 92 -20.19 -6.21 -26.88
N ARG A 93 -20.34 -7.03 -25.82
CA ARG A 93 -21.53 -7.87 -25.65
C ARG A 93 -22.79 -7.08 -25.25
N ALA A 94 -22.62 -5.91 -24.61
CA ALA A 94 -23.72 -5.06 -24.19
C ALA A 94 -24.33 -4.23 -25.34
N GLU A 95 -23.59 -4.02 -26.43
CA GLU A 95 -24.08 -3.28 -27.62
C GLU A 95 -24.83 -4.17 -28.62
N ILE A 96 -24.83 -5.49 -28.44
CA ILE A 96 -25.45 -6.47 -29.37
C ILE A 96 -26.80 -7.01 -28.82
N HIS A 97 -27.36 -6.39 -27.77
CA HIS A 97 -28.69 -6.70 -27.25
C HIS A 97 -29.57 -5.46 -27.13
#